data_AF-A0AAD1QW91-F1
#
_entry.id   AF-A0AAD1QW91-F1
#
_cell.length_a   1.000
_cell.length_b   1.000
_cell.length_c   1.000
_cell.angle_alpha   90.00
_cell.angle_beta   90.00
_cell.angle_gamma   90.00
#
_symmetry.space_group_name_H-M   'P 1'
#
loop_
_entity.id
_entity.type
_entity.pdbx_description
1 polymer ?
#
loop_
_entity_poly.entity_id
_entity_poly.type
_entity_poly.pdbx_seq_one_letter_code
_entity_poly.pdbx_strand_id
1 'polypeptide(L)'
;MGVWGFVKTQFVVHLLIGFVFVLSGLIINFIQLCTVPLWSINKQAYRRLNCRLAYSLWSQLVMLLEWWSGTKCTLFTDQQTVDHFGKEHVIIILNHNFEIDFLCGWTMCERFGVLGVSVRSISLLSPLSV
;
A
#
# COMPACT_ATOMS: atom_id res chain seq x y z
N MET A 1 5.07 -16.71 -25.06
CA MET A 1 4.36 -15.65 -24.32
C MET A 1 3.09 -15.33 -25.09
N GLY A 2 1.90 -15.39 -24.47
CA GLY A 2 0.66 -15.03 -25.16
C GLY A 2 0.57 -13.52 -25.44
N VAL A 3 -0.40 -13.09 -26.26
CA VAL A 3 -0.66 -11.68 -26.61
C VAL A 3 -0.70 -10.78 -25.36
N TRP A 4 -1.32 -11.27 -24.29
CA TRP A 4 -1.39 -10.56 -23.00
C TRP A 4 -0.01 -10.32 -22.36
N GLY A 5 0.88 -11.31 -22.40
CA GLY A 5 2.25 -11.16 -21.91
C GLY A 5 3.05 -10.14 -22.71
N PHE A 6 2.85 -10.12 -24.04
CA PHE A 6 3.49 -9.13 -24.91
C PHE A 6 3.01 -7.70 -24.63
N VAL A 7 1.70 -7.50 -24.38
CA VAL A 7 1.16 -6.18 -23.99
C VAL A 7 1.78 -5.72 -22.67
N LYS A 8 1.93 -6.64 -21.70
CA LYS A 8 2.53 -6.32 -20.41
C LYS A 8 3.99 -5.88 -20.49
N THR A 9 4.74 -6.23 -21.53
CA THR A 9 6.14 -5.81 -21.71
C THR A 9 6.30 -4.47 -22.42
N GLN A 10 5.23 -3.88 -22.95
CA GLN A 10 5.33 -2.65 -23.74
C GLN A 10 5.63 -1.45 -22.86
N PHE A 11 6.66 -0.67 -23.22
CA PHE A 11 7.05 0.54 -22.51
C PHE A 11 5.92 1.57 -22.42
N VAL A 12 5.16 1.73 -23.50
CA VAL A 12 4.01 2.67 -23.56
C VAL A 12 2.98 2.35 -22.48
N VAL A 13 2.74 1.07 -22.20
CA VAL A 13 1.75 0.68 -21.18
C VAL A 13 2.25 0.98 -19.78
N HIS A 14 3.53 0.74 -19.49
CA HIS A 14 4.15 1.14 -18.23
C HIS A 14 4.12 2.65 -18.04
N LEU A 15 4.37 3.42 -19.10
CA LEU A 15 4.29 4.88 -19.07
C LEU A 15 2.87 5.37 -18.73
N LEU A 16 1.84 4.77 -19.34
CA LEU A 16 0.44 5.09 -19.05
C LEU A 16 0.07 4.76 -17.60
N ILE A 17 0.51 3.61 -17.08
CA ILE A 17 0.30 3.23 -15.67
C ILE A 17 0.96 4.26 -14.74
N GLY A 18 2.22 4.61 -15.00
CA GLY A 18 2.93 5.63 -14.21
C GLY A 18 2.25 7.00 -14.27
N PHE A 19 1.76 7.40 -15.45
CA PHE A 19 1.00 8.64 -15.62
C PHE A 19 -0.29 8.65 -14.79
N VAL A 20 -1.06 7.56 -14.81
CA VAL A 20 -2.29 7.42 -14.01
C VAL A 20 -1.97 7.50 -12.51
N PHE A 21 -0.89 6.87 -12.07
CA PHE A 21 -0.46 6.92 -10.67
C PHE A 21 -0.09 8.34 -10.24
N VAL A 22 0.72 9.05 -11.03
CA VAL A 22 1.12 10.44 -10.75
C VAL A 22 -0.10 11.36 -10.74
N LEU A 23 -0.98 11.24 -11.74
CA LEU A 23 -2.19 12.06 -11.82
C LEU A 23 -3.12 11.81 -10.62
N SER A 24 -3.30 10.54 -10.23
CA SER A 24 -4.06 10.18 -9.03
C SER A 24 -3.43 10.77 -7.78
N GLY A 25 -2.11 10.70 -7.65
CA GLY A 25 -1.37 11.29 -6.55
C GLY A 25 -1.55 12.80 -6.45
N LEU A 26 -1.55 13.52 -7.58
CA LEU A 26 -1.80 14.97 -7.61
C LEU A 26 -3.24 15.30 -7.18
N ILE A 27 -4.23 14.58 -7.70
CA ILE A 27 -5.64 14.76 -7.35
C ILE A 27 -5.85 14.49 -5.85
N ILE A 28 -5.31 13.39 -5.35
CA ILE A 28 -5.45 13.00 -3.95
C ILE A 28 -4.79 14.04 -3.03
N ASN A 29 -3.55 14.45 -3.31
CA ASN A 29 -2.87 15.49 -2.51
C ASN A 29 -3.63 16.82 -2.54
N PHE A 30 -4.21 17.19 -3.68
CA PHE A 30 -5.06 18.39 -3.76
C PHE A 30 -6.30 18.27 -2.86
N ILE A 31 -6.99 17.12 -2.88
CA ILE A 31 -8.11 16.85 -1.98
C ILE A 31 -7.64 16.91 -0.51
N GLN A 32 -6.50 16.30 -0.18
CA GLN A 32 -5.92 16.34 1.17
C GLN A 32 -5.65 17.78 1.63
N LEU A 33 -5.17 18.66 0.75
CA LEU A 33 -5.03 20.09 1.04
C LEU A 33 -6.38 20.74 1.33
N CYS A 34 -7.42 20.41 0.56
CA CYS A 34 -8.79 20.88 0.84
C CYS A 34 -9.35 20.34 2.17
N THR A 35 -8.79 19.27 2.74
CA THR A 35 -9.21 18.76 4.06
C THR A 35 -8.61 19.53 5.25
N VAL A 36 -7.64 20.43 5.04
CA VAL A 36 -6.98 21.17 6.13
C VAL A 36 -7.96 21.94 7.04
N PRO A 37 -9.02 22.62 6.54
CA PRO A 37 -10.00 23.27 7.41
C PRO A 37 -10.74 22.29 8.34
N LEU A 38 -10.93 21.03 7.93
CA LEU A 38 -11.55 19.99 8.76
C LEU A 38 -10.68 19.65 9.98
N TRP A 39 -9.35 19.87 9.92
CA TRP A 39 -8.48 19.67 11.07
C TRP A 39 -8.94 20.53 12.24
N SER A 40 -9.13 21.84 12.02
CA SER A 40 -9.49 22.79 13.06
C SER A 40 -10.83 22.47 13.73
N ILE A 41 -11.74 21.80 13.01
CA ILE A 41 -13.08 21.42 13.51
C ILE A 41 -13.04 20.04 14.18
N ASN A 42 -12.49 19.03 13.51
CA ASN A 42 -12.46 17.65 13.99
C ASN A 42 -11.20 16.90 13.51
N LYS A 43 -10.22 16.83 14.41
CA LYS A 43 -8.96 16.10 14.20
C LYS A 43 -9.15 14.63 13.84
N GLN A 44 -10.15 13.95 14.40
CA GLN A 44 -10.38 12.53 14.13
C GLN A 44 -10.94 12.30 12.72
N ALA A 45 -11.89 13.15 12.30
CA ALA A 45 -12.44 13.10 10.95
C ALA A 45 -11.37 13.39 9.89
N TYR A 46 -10.54 14.41 10.12
CA TYR A 46 -9.39 14.74 9.26
C TYR A 46 -8.44 13.54 9.09
N ARG A 47 -8.05 12.88 10.18
CA ARG A 47 -7.17 11.70 10.14
C ARG A 47 -7.81 10.54 9.37
N ARG A 48 -9.07 10.21 9.66
CA ARG A 48 -9.77 9.11 8.96
C ARG A 48 -9.88 9.36 7.46
N LEU A 49 -10.19 10.60 7.06
CA LEU A 49 -10.30 10.95 5.65
C LEU A 49 -8.94 10.88 4.95
N ASN A 50 -7.89 11.46 5.54
CA ASN A 50 -6.54 11.39 4.98
C ASN A 50 -6.01 9.95 4.90
N CYS A 51 -6.27 9.10 5.90
CA CYS A 51 -5.93 7.69 5.83
C CYS A 51 -6.62 6.97 4.67
N ARG A 52 -7.91 7.24 4.42
CA ARG A 52 -8.66 6.66 3.28
C ARG A 52 -8.16 7.15 1.93
N LEU A 53 -7.84 8.44 1.84
CA LEU A 53 -7.26 9.05 0.64
C LEU A 53 -5.89 8.45 0.32
N ALA A 54 -5.01 8.35 1.33
CA ALA A 54 -3.71 7.68 1.17
C ALA A 54 -3.89 6.22 0.78
N TYR A 55 -4.77 5.48 1.45
CA TYR A 55 -5.11 4.09 1.12
C TYR A 55 -5.51 3.93 -0.35
N SER A 56 -6.33 4.84 -0.90
CA SER A 56 -6.74 4.79 -2.31
C SER A 56 -5.62 4.99 -3.32
N LEU A 57 -4.53 5.67 -2.94
CA LEU A 57 -3.34 5.80 -3.77
C LEU A 57 -2.48 4.53 -3.69
N TRP A 58 -2.24 4.03 -2.47
CA TRP A 58 -1.42 2.84 -2.23
C TRP A 58 -2.04 1.57 -2.83
N SER A 59 -3.37 1.47 -2.87
CA SER A 59 -4.06 0.33 -3.48
C SER A 59 -3.79 0.20 -4.99
N GLN A 60 -3.44 1.29 -5.68
CA GLN A 60 -3.00 1.24 -7.08
C GLN A 60 -1.71 0.45 -7.24
N LEU A 61 -0.76 0.62 -6.31
CA LEU A 61 0.50 -0.12 -6.31
C LEU A 61 0.28 -1.59 -5.93
N VAL A 62 -0.58 -1.87 -4.93
CA VAL A 62 -0.94 -3.25 -4.57
C VAL A 62 -1.60 -3.98 -5.75
N MET A 63 -2.50 -3.31 -6.48
CA MET A 63 -3.10 -3.84 -7.70
C MET A 63 -2.04 -4.13 -8.78
N LEU A 64 -1.01 -3.28 -8.92
CA LEU A 64 0.08 -3.56 -9.86
C LEU A 64 0.88 -4.80 -9.44
N LEU A 65 1.16 -4.98 -8.15
CA LEU A 65 1.90 -6.15 -7.68
C LEU A 65 1.11 -7.46 -7.83
N GLU A 66 -0.17 -7.47 -7.44
CA GLU A 66 -0.95 -8.70 -7.49
C GLU A 66 -1.47 -9.02 -8.90
N TRP A 67 -2.04 -8.02 -9.58
CA TRP A 67 -2.77 -8.23 -10.83
C TRP A 67 -1.90 -7.99 -12.08
N TRP A 68 -1.05 -6.97 -12.06
CA TRP A 68 -0.21 -6.65 -13.20
C TRP A 68 1.03 -7.54 -13.29
N SER A 69 1.83 -7.67 -12.23
CA SER A 69 2.99 -8.57 -12.25
C SER A 69 2.63 -10.03 -11.95
N GLY A 70 1.48 -10.30 -11.33
CA GLY A 70 1.10 -11.67 -10.94
C GLY A 70 1.97 -12.21 -9.80
N THR A 71 2.54 -11.32 -8.98
CA THR A 71 3.47 -11.71 -7.92
C THR A 71 2.73 -12.47 -6.83
N LYS A 72 3.28 -13.62 -6.43
CA LYS A 72 2.78 -14.41 -5.30
C LYS A 72 3.69 -14.22 -4.10
N CYS A 73 3.31 -13.37 -3.14
CA CYS A 73 4.00 -13.30 -1.85
C CYS A 73 3.53 -14.49 -0.99
N THR A 74 4.44 -15.41 -0.64
CA THR A 74 4.16 -16.55 0.25
C THR A 74 4.79 -16.28 1.60
N LEU A 75 3.97 -16.27 2.66
CA LEU A 75 4.46 -16.09 4.02
C LEU A 75 4.65 -17.45 4.69
N PHE A 76 5.85 -17.66 5.25
CA PHE A 76 6.15 -18.84 6.05
C PHE A 76 6.13 -18.47 7.53
N THR A 77 5.25 -19.12 8.29
CA THR A 77 5.09 -18.93 9.72
C THR A 77 4.40 -20.15 10.33
N ASP A 78 4.43 -20.29 11.64
CA ASP A 78 3.67 -21.31 12.37
C ASP A 78 2.19 -20.92 12.47
N GLN A 79 1.32 -21.93 12.66
CA GLN A 79 -0.13 -21.71 12.71
C GLN A 79 -0.57 -20.84 13.90
N GLN A 80 0.17 -20.87 15.02
CA GLN A 80 -0.19 -20.06 16.19
C GLN A 80 -0.05 -18.58 15.85
N THR A 81 1.04 -18.20 15.19
CA THR A 81 1.28 -16.83 14.71
C THR A 81 0.23 -16.37 13.70
N VAL A 82 -0.23 -17.24 12.79
CA VAL A 82 -1.32 -16.90 11.84
C VAL A 82 -2.59 -16.48 12.56
N ASP A 83 -2.93 -17.13 13.68
CA ASP A 83 -4.14 -16.82 14.44
C ASP A 83 -4.10 -15.42 15.06
N HIS A 84 -2.92 -14.81 15.17
CA HIS A 84 -2.72 -13.45 15.68
C HIS A 84 -2.76 -12.36 14.59
N PHE A 85 -2.72 -12.73 13.30
CA PHE A 85 -2.71 -11.74 12.20
C PHE A 85 -3.94 -10.83 12.20
N GLY A 86 -3.67 -9.53 12.13
CA GLY A 86 -4.68 -8.47 12.17
C GLY A 86 -5.37 -8.26 13.52
N LYS A 87 -5.01 -9.03 14.55
CA LYS A 87 -5.58 -8.93 15.91
C LYS A 87 -4.73 -8.10 16.86
N GLU A 88 -3.43 -8.00 16.59
CA GLU A 88 -2.47 -7.28 17.44
C GLU A 88 -1.61 -6.28 16.65
N HIS A 89 -0.89 -5.42 17.38
CA HIS A 89 0.08 -4.51 16.80
C HIS A 89 1.39 -5.23 16.56
N VAL A 90 1.87 -5.18 15.32
CA VAL A 90 3.11 -5.84 14.90
C VAL A 90 4.02 -4.84 14.22
N ILE A 91 5.31 -4.96 14.47
CA ILE A 91 6.37 -4.25 13.74
C ILE A 91 6.97 -5.25 12.77
N ILE A 92 6.98 -4.90 11.48
CA ILE A 92 7.63 -5.70 10.45
C ILE A 92 8.98 -5.07 10.16
N ILE A 93 10.04 -5.86 10.36
CA ILE A 93 11.41 -5.49 10.03
C ILE A 93 11.78 -6.24 8.75
N LEU A 94 11.99 -5.48 7.68
CA LEU A 94 12.42 -6.03 6.40
C LEU A 94 13.94 -6.13 6.40
N ASN A 95 14.49 -7.31 6.13
CA ASN A 95 15.95 -7.50 6.07
C ASN A 95 16.58 -6.73 4.88
N HIS A 96 15.77 -6.41 3.88
CA HIS A 96 16.20 -5.71 2.68
C HIS A 96 15.37 -4.43 2.48
N ASN A 97 15.96 -3.43 1.81
CA ASN A 97 15.36 -2.12 1.53
C ASN A 97 14.82 -2.03 0.09
N PHE A 98 14.39 -3.13 -0.54
CA PHE A 98 13.81 -3.01 -1.89
C PHE A 98 12.38 -2.50 -1.78
N GLU A 99 11.97 -1.65 -2.72
CA GLU A 99 10.59 -1.10 -2.78
C GLU A 99 9.54 -2.22 -2.84
N ILE A 100 9.89 -3.37 -3.44
CA ILE A 100 9.04 -4.55 -3.53
C ILE A 100 8.75 -5.16 -2.16
N ASP A 101 9.69 -5.10 -1.22
CA ASP A 101 9.51 -5.67 0.12
C ASP A 101 8.42 -4.91 0.89
N PHE A 102 8.41 -3.58 0.77
CA PHE A 102 7.32 -2.74 1.28
C PHE A 102 5.99 -3.05 0.60
N LEU A 103 6.01 -3.30 -0.71
CA LEU A 103 4.79 -3.59 -1.46
C LEU A 103 4.19 -4.96 -1.12
N CYS A 104 5.02 -5.99 -0.90
CA CYS A 104 4.54 -7.25 -0.31
C CYS A 104 4.00 -7.02 1.11
N GLY A 105 4.65 -6.18 1.93
CA GLY A 105 4.16 -5.79 3.26
C GLY A 105 2.77 -5.12 3.23
N TRP A 106 2.56 -4.16 2.34
CA TRP A 106 1.26 -3.51 2.14
C TRP A 106 0.20 -4.48 1.62
N THR A 107 0.57 -5.39 0.71
CA THR A 107 -0.33 -6.44 0.21
C THR A 107 -0.79 -7.38 1.32
N MET A 108 0.11 -7.72 2.25
CA MET A 108 -0.25 -8.49 3.44
C MET A 108 -1.20 -7.71 4.35
N CYS A 109 -0.92 -6.43 4.60
CA CYS A 109 -1.81 -5.58 5.38
C CYS A 109 -3.22 -5.47 4.76
N GLU A 110 -3.29 -5.41 3.44
CA GLU A 110 -4.54 -5.39 2.67
C GLU A 110 -5.34 -6.67 2.87
N ARG A 111 -4.70 -7.84 2.74
CA ARG A 111 -5.34 -9.16 2.91
C ARG A 111 -5.95 -9.37 4.29
N PHE A 112 -5.34 -8.79 5.33
CA PHE A 112 -5.83 -8.88 6.71
C PHE A 112 -6.69 -7.68 7.12
N GLY A 113 -7.01 -6.75 6.21
CA GLY A 113 -7.87 -5.60 6.48
C GLY A 113 -7.28 -4.59 7.48
N VAL A 114 -5.96 -4.59 7.64
CA VAL A 114 -5.24 -3.69 8.56
C VAL A 114 -4.56 -2.52 7.86
N LEU A 115 -4.65 -2.44 6.53
CA LEU A 115 -4.12 -1.30 5.78
C LEU A 115 -4.96 -0.04 6.05
N GLY A 116 -4.31 1.02 6.56
CA GLY A 116 -4.95 2.33 6.75
C GLY A 116 -5.86 2.49 7.99
N VAL A 117 -5.89 1.52 8.90
CA VAL A 117 -6.66 1.62 10.16
C VAL A 117 -5.84 2.18 11.32
N SER A 118 -6.32 3.27 11.93
CA SER A 118 -5.68 3.96 13.06
C SER A 118 -5.77 3.21 14.40
N VAL A 119 -6.57 2.13 14.50
CA VAL A 119 -6.84 1.43 15.78
C VAL A 119 -5.89 0.25 15.99
N ARG A 120 -5.34 -0.33 14.92
CA ARG A 120 -4.45 -1.52 14.94
C ARG A 120 -3.45 -1.40 13.79
N SER A 121 -2.38 -0.64 14.03
CA SER A 121 -1.40 -0.27 13.00
C SER A 121 -0.27 -1.29 12.95
N ILE A 122 0.05 -1.77 11.74
CA ILE A 122 1.34 -2.42 11.43
C ILE A 122 2.30 -1.32 11.01
N SER A 123 3.46 -1.24 11.66
CA SER A 123 4.51 -0.28 11.31
C SER A 123 5.62 -1.01 10.55
N LEU A 124 5.79 -0.67 9.27
CA LEU A 124 6.90 -1.12 8.45
C LEU A 124 8.11 -0.24 8.75
N LEU A 125 9.16 -0.81 9.35
CA LEU A 125 10.43 -0.12 9.56
C LEU A 125 11.45 -0.70 8.59
N SER A 126 12.01 0.16 7.75
CA SER A 126 13.25 -0.15 7.05
C SER A 126 14.38 -0.11 8.09
N PRO A 127 15.33 -1.06 8.07
CA PRO A 127 16.60 -0.81 8.73
C PRO A 127 17.19 0.42 8.04
N LEU A 128 17.43 1.46 8.83
CA LEU A 128 18.12 2.67 8.45
C LEU A 128 19.27 2.32 7.50
N SER A 129 19.28 2.97 6.34
CA SER A 129 20.45 3.07 5.48
C SER A 129 21.67 3.41 6.32
N VAL A 130 22.54 2.43 6.53
CA VAL A 130 23.96 2.64 6.84
C VAL A 130 24.66 3.03 5.55
#